data_AF-A0A1F8QYS6-F1
#
_entry.id   AF-A0A1F8QYS6-F1
#
_cell.length_a   1.000
_cell.length_b   1.000
_cell.length_c   1.000
_cell.angle_alpha   90.00
_cell.angle_beta   90.00
_cell.angle_gamma   90.00
#
_symmetry.space_group_name_H-M   'P 1'
#
loop_
_entity.id
_entity.type
_entity.pdbx_description
1 polymer ?
#
loop_
_entity_poly.entity_id
_entity_poly.type
_entity_poly.pdbx_seq_one_letter_code
_entity_poly.pdbx_strand_id
1 'polypeptide(L)'
;MSIPTNAFSTSLRPGRTAVIAVYLALAAGLARTLASTTHQDLVPWYVGLHLVFLVLFTAVLWRPGLPTELLHLYFVVQSAIVLALLAPQPELDFVTALFALLCYQAALVLTGPVHWTWVGLLVLLTGGSLMFYLGPVRGLALGLLPAAVGIVLAAFVAVNAEIETARAQSEALLGEVQARQRQLQAYAGQVEELAALEERNRLARELHDSVSQTMFSIILNTRSTQILLERNPARVKPQLEQLQALTQQALAEMRP
;
A
#
# COMPACT_ATOMS: atom_id res chain seq x y z
N MET A 1 4.80 -17.24 -16.67
CA MET A 1 4.05 -16.30 -15.82
C MET A 1 5.07 -15.31 -15.26
N SER A 2 5.33 -14.25 -16.01
CA SER A 2 6.35 -13.23 -15.70
C SER A 2 5.68 -12.04 -15.05
N ILE A 3 6.00 -11.81 -13.77
CA ILE A 3 5.61 -10.61 -13.04
C ILE A 3 6.34 -9.42 -13.69
N PRO A 4 5.66 -8.38 -14.19
CA PRO A 4 6.35 -7.20 -14.65
C PRO A 4 6.90 -6.44 -13.42
N THR A 5 8.22 -6.49 -13.24
CA THR A 5 8.98 -5.63 -12.34
C THR A 5 9.05 -4.22 -12.93
N ASN A 6 7.92 -3.51 -12.98
CA ASN A 6 7.97 -2.06 -13.08
C ASN A 6 8.15 -1.53 -11.66
N ALA A 7 9.42 -1.34 -11.30
CA ALA A 7 9.81 -0.57 -10.13
C ALA A 7 9.06 0.77 -10.18
N PHE A 8 8.16 0.97 -9.22
CA PHE A 8 7.57 2.26 -8.94
C PHE A 8 8.69 3.19 -8.48
N SER A 9 9.37 3.83 -9.44
CA SER A 9 10.12 5.06 -9.17
C SER A 9 9.11 6.20 -9.05
N THR A 10 8.20 6.10 -8.08
CA THR A 10 7.42 7.25 -7.63
C THR A 10 8.41 8.21 -7.01
N SER A 11 8.74 9.28 -7.73
CA SER A 11 9.51 10.39 -7.18
C SER A 11 8.83 10.84 -5.90
N LEU A 12 9.50 10.68 -4.75
CA LEU A 12 9.00 11.19 -3.48
C LEU A 12 8.86 12.70 -3.60
N ARG A 13 7.61 13.16 -3.68
CA ARG A 13 7.34 14.58 -3.68
C ARG A 13 7.28 15.02 -2.22
N PRO A 14 8.09 15.99 -1.82
CA PRO A 14 8.03 16.52 -0.46
C PRO A 14 6.62 17.04 -0.20
N GLY A 15 6.06 16.69 0.96
CA GLY A 15 4.77 17.21 1.41
C GLY A 15 4.79 18.74 1.48
N ARG A 16 3.62 19.38 1.35
CA ARG A 16 3.49 20.86 1.36
C ARG A 16 4.17 21.50 2.57
N THR A 17 4.08 20.86 3.74
CA THR A 17 4.71 21.31 4.99
C THR A 17 6.24 21.26 4.91
N ALA A 18 6.81 20.20 4.35
CA ALA A 18 8.25 20.06 4.17
C ALA A 18 8.80 21.11 3.20
N VAL A 19 8.09 21.37 2.10
CA VAL A 19 8.45 22.43 1.14
C VAL A 19 8.47 23.81 1.82
N ILE A 20 7.43 24.14 2.60
CA ILE A 20 7.36 25.40 3.34
C ILE A 20 8.52 25.51 4.33
N ALA A 21 8.82 24.45 5.09
CA ALA A 21 9.91 24.45 6.05
C ALA A 21 11.28 24.66 5.38
N VAL A 22 11.51 24.03 4.23
CA VAL A 22 12.74 24.20 3.44
C VAL A 22 12.91 25.63 2.95
N TYR A 23 11.88 26.22 2.34
CA TYR A 23 11.98 27.61 1.87
C TYR A 23 12.07 28.61 3.02
N LEU A 24 11.47 28.31 4.16
CA LEU A 24 11.63 29.13 5.37
C LEU A 24 13.07 29.08 5.88
N ALA A 25 13.73 27.90 5.86
CA ALA A 25 15.14 27.77 6.21
C ALA A 25 16.05 28.55 5.25
N LEU A 26 15.79 28.47 3.94
CA LEU A 26 16.53 29.23 2.92
C LEU A 26 16.32 30.75 3.07
N ALA A 27 15.08 31.19 3.29
CA ALA A 27 14.76 32.59 3.52
C ALA A 27 15.44 33.12 4.80
N ALA A 28 15.49 32.31 5.86
CA ALA A 28 16.20 32.65 7.08
C ALA A 28 17.73 32.79 6.83
N GLY A 29 18.33 31.92 6.00
CA GLY A 29 19.73 32.03 5.59
C GLY A 29 20.02 33.33 4.85
N LEU A 30 19.17 33.68 3.88
CA LEU A 30 19.28 34.95 3.13
C LEU A 30 19.09 36.17 4.05
N ALA A 31 18.10 36.14 4.93
CA ALA A 31 17.84 37.23 5.89
C ALA A 31 19.02 37.43 6.86
N ARG A 32 19.64 36.35 7.35
CA ARG A 32 20.86 36.45 8.18
C ARG A 32 22.05 37.00 7.42
N THR A 33 22.19 36.65 6.14
CA THR A 33 23.22 37.21 5.25
C THR A 33 23.05 38.72 5.08
N LEU A 34 21.81 39.20 4.94
CA LEU A 34 21.51 40.63 4.81
C LEU A 34 21.67 41.39 6.13
N ALA A 35 21.37 40.75 7.26
CA ALA A 35 21.45 41.34 8.59
C ALA A 35 22.88 41.35 9.18
N SER A 36 23.82 40.59 8.60
CA SER A 36 25.20 40.55 9.10
C SER A 36 25.92 41.87 8.80
N THR A 37 26.24 42.63 9.84
CA THR A 37 26.95 43.92 9.75
C THR A 37 28.46 43.77 9.60
N THR A 38 28.98 42.54 9.75
CA THR A 38 30.42 42.28 9.89
C THR A 38 31.22 42.57 8.60
N HIS A 39 30.62 42.46 7.40
CA HIS A 39 31.33 42.65 6.12
C HIS A 39 30.43 43.12 4.96
N GLN A 40 30.10 44.41 4.91
CA GLN A 40 29.23 44.99 3.85
C GLN A 40 29.76 44.77 2.42
N ASP A 41 31.08 44.69 2.23
CA ASP A 41 31.69 44.55 0.90
C ASP A 41 31.47 43.16 0.26
N LEU A 42 31.25 42.13 1.08
CA LEU A 42 31.07 40.74 0.62
C LEU A 42 29.59 40.33 0.53
N VAL A 43 28.68 41.13 1.07
CA VAL A 43 27.22 40.89 0.99
C VAL A 43 26.74 40.56 -0.43
N PRO A 44 27.10 41.31 -1.50
CA PRO A 44 26.64 40.98 -2.85
C PRO A 44 27.11 39.61 -3.33
N TRP A 45 28.32 39.18 -2.94
CA TRP A 45 28.85 37.85 -3.26
C TRP A 45 28.05 36.74 -2.55
N TYR A 46 27.83 36.88 -1.24
CA TYR A 46 27.04 35.92 -0.47
C TYR A 46 25.61 35.81 -0.99
N VAL A 47 24.94 36.95 -1.22
CA VAL A 47 23.57 36.97 -1.75
C VAL A 47 23.52 36.34 -3.15
N GLY A 48 24.47 36.67 -4.03
CA GLY A 48 24.53 36.12 -5.38
C GLY A 48 24.65 34.58 -5.38
N LEU A 49 25.63 34.04 -4.65
CA LEU A 49 25.81 32.59 -4.55
C LEU A 49 24.63 31.89 -3.86
N HIS A 50 24.03 32.48 -2.82
CA HIS A 50 22.87 31.92 -2.13
C HIS A 50 21.63 31.90 -3.04
N LEU A 51 21.44 32.91 -3.88
CA LEU A 51 20.38 32.93 -4.89
C LEU A 51 20.61 31.87 -5.97
N VAL A 52 21.85 31.71 -6.45
CA VAL A 52 22.19 30.63 -7.39
C VAL A 52 21.90 29.27 -6.76
N PHE A 53 22.32 29.05 -5.51
CA PHE A 53 22.01 27.83 -4.75
C PHE A 53 20.50 27.60 -4.69
N LEU A 54 19.71 28.62 -4.33
CA LEU A 54 18.26 28.54 -4.20
C LEU A 54 17.58 28.21 -5.53
N VAL A 55 17.99 28.85 -6.64
CA VAL A 55 17.45 28.59 -7.98
C VAL A 55 17.74 27.15 -8.39
N LEU A 56 18.98 26.69 -8.25
CA LEU A 56 19.39 25.32 -8.56
C LEU A 56 18.65 24.30 -7.67
N PHE A 57 18.53 24.58 -6.37
CA PHE A 57 17.82 23.76 -5.41
C PHE A 57 16.33 23.60 -5.79
N THR A 58 15.69 24.71 -6.11
CA THR A 58 14.29 24.77 -6.53
C THR A 58 14.07 24.04 -7.85
N ALA A 59 14.98 24.21 -8.82
CA ALA A 59 14.88 23.60 -10.14
C ALA A 59 14.85 22.06 -10.06
N VAL A 60 15.71 21.46 -9.23
CA VAL A 60 15.74 20.01 -9.02
C VAL A 60 14.50 19.51 -8.27
N LEU A 61 13.99 20.29 -7.30
CA LEU A 61 12.78 19.95 -6.56
C LEU A 61 11.52 19.91 -7.46
N TRP A 62 11.48 20.78 -8.48
CA TRP A 62 10.35 20.90 -9.41
C TRP A 62 10.49 20.02 -10.66
N ARG A 63 11.69 19.54 -10.98
CA ARG A 63 11.95 18.61 -12.11
C ARG A 63 12.54 17.27 -11.64
N PRO A 64 11.78 16.46 -10.88
CA PRO A 64 12.20 15.11 -10.53
C PRO A 64 12.13 14.21 -11.78
N GLY A 65 13.28 13.95 -12.40
CA GLY A 65 13.37 13.18 -13.65
C GLY A 65 14.66 13.42 -14.43
N LEU A 66 15.60 14.20 -13.89
CA LEU A 66 16.93 14.34 -14.47
C LEU A 66 17.68 13.00 -14.43
N PRO A 67 18.49 12.70 -15.46
CA PRO A 67 19.33 11.50 -15.46
C PRO A 67 20.33 11.54 -14.30
N THR A 68 20.65 10.37 -13.75
CA THR A 68 21.49 10.21 -12.55
C THR A 68 22.87 10.87 -12.70
N GLU A 69 23.46 10.85 -13.90
CA GLU A 69 24.73 11.51 -14.19
C GLU A 69 24.68 13.04 -13.98
N LEU A 70 23.61 13.69 -14.45
CA LEU A 70 23.40 15.13 -14.25
C LEU A 70 23.12 15.46 -12.79
N LEU A 71 22.47 14.56 -12.04
CA LEU A 71 22.25 14.72 -10.61
C LEU A 71 23.57 14.70 -9.83
N HIS A 72 24.50 13.81 -10.18
CA HIS A 72 25.83 13.81 -9.57
C HIS A 72 26.58 15.11 -9.85
N LEU A 73 26.60 15.56 -11.11
CA LEU A 73 27.20 16.84 -11.46
C LEU A 73 26.56 18.00 -10.69
N TYR A 74 25.23 18.01 -10.58
CA TYR A 74 24.49 18.99 -9.78
C TYR A 74 24.93 19.01 -8.31
N PHE A 75 25.05 17.85 -7.66
CA PHE A 75 25.50 17.79 -6.27
C PHE A 75 26.94 18.27 -6.11
N VAL A 76 27.83 17.94 -7.04
CA VAL A 76 29.21 18.49 -7.06
C VAL A 76 29.17 20.01 -7.13
N VAL A 77 28.40 20.59 -8.07
CA VAL A 77 28.30 22.04 -8.27
C VAL A 77 27.71 22.72 -7.04
N GLN A 78 26.62 22.19 -6.47
CA GLN A 78 26.01 22.74 -5.26
C GLN A 78 26.95 22.67 -4.04
N SER A 79 27.66 21.55 -3.85
CA SER A 79 28.67 21.45 -2.79
C SER A 79 29.80 22.47 -2.99
N ALA A 80 30.24 22.69 -4.23
CA ALA A 80 31.25 23.71 -4.53
C ALA A 80 30.75 25.13 -4.21
N ILE A 81 29.48 25.44 -4.50
CA ILE A 81 28.86 26.72 -4.12
C ILE A 81 28.84 26.89 -2.59
N VAL A 82 28.45 25.85 -1.85
CA VAL A 82 28.45 25.90 -0.37
C VAL A 82 29.86 26.09 0.19
N LEU A 83 30.88 25.42 -0.38
CA LEU A 83 32.28 25.63 0.00
C LEU A 83 32.77 27.03 -0.32
N ALA A 84 32.38 27.61 -1.47
CA ALA A 84 32.70 28.97 -1.85
C ALA A 84 32.02 30.02 -0.94
N LEU A 85 30.82 29.72 -0.44
CA LEU A 85 30.15 30.50 0.58
C LEU A 85 30.85 30.39 1.95
N LEU A 86 31.44 29.25 2.28
CA LEU A 86 32.10 29.04 3.58
C LEU A 86 33.53 29.62 3.62
N ALA A 87 34.22 29.70 2.48
CA ALA A 87 35.62 30.10 2.40
C ALA A 87 35.96 31.48 3.01
N PRO A 88 35.15 32.54 2.81
CA PRO A 88 35.48 33.86 3.36
C PRO A 88 35.23 33.95 4.87
N GLN A 89 34.24 33.22 5.40
CA GLN A 89 33.92 33.14 6.83
C GLN A 89 33.36 31.76 7.23
N PRO A 90 34.18 30.91 7.86
CA PRO A 90 33.79 29.57 8.26
C PRO A 90 32.85 29.53 9.48
N GLU A 91 32.70 30.65 10.21
CA GLU A 91 31.89 30.73 11.44
C GLU A 91 30.38 30.90 11.17
N LEU A 92 29.96 30.97 9.90
CA LEU A 92 28.56 31.19 9.56
C LEU A 92 27.77 29.88 9.64
N ASP A 93 27.17 29.63 10.80
CA ASP A 93 26.31 28.47 11.08
C ASP A 93 25.26 28.22 9.98
N PHE A 94 24.70 29.28 9.39
CA PHE A 94 23.67 29.17 8.35
C PHE A 94 24.18 28.63 7.00
N VAL A 95 25.48 28.77 6.69
CA VAL A 95 26.06 28.19 5.47
C VAL A 95 26.14 26.67 5.60
N THR A 96 26.50 26.18 6.78
CA THR A 96 26.55 24.73 7.06
C THR A 96 25.17 24.07 7.03
N ALA A 97 24.10 24.83 7.30
CA ALA A 97 22.72 24.35 7.15
C ALA A 97 22.37 24.03 5.68
N LEU A 98 23.05 24.63 4.70
CA LEU A 98 22.85 24.29 3.28
C LEU A 98 23.31 22.86 2.98
N PHE A 99 24.38 22.37 3.62
CA PHE A 99 24.78 20.96 3.49
C PHE A 99 23.71 20.01 4.05
N ALA A 100 23.11 20.34 5.19
CA ALA A 100 22.01 19.55 5.74
C ALA A 100 20.81 19.51 4.77
N LEU A 101 20.52 20.63 4.10
CA LEU A 101 19.47 20.68 3.09
C LEU A 101 19.84 19.89 1.81
N LEU A 102 21.11 19.84 1.42
CA LEU A 102 21.59 18.96 0.35
C LEU A 102 21.46 17.48 0.74
N CYS A 103 21.68 17.10 2.01
CA CYS A 103 21.42 15.74 2.48
C CYS A 103 19.94 15.37 2.35
N TYR A 104 19.04 16.28 2.72
CA TYR A 104 17.60 16.11 2.51
C TYR A 104 17.25 15.91 1.03
N GLN A 105 17.80 16.73 0.13
CA GLN A 105 17.54 16.62 -1.30
C GLN A 105 18.17 15.36 -1.93
N ALA A 106 19.35 14.95 -1.47
CA ALA A 106 19.97 13.69 -1.88
C ALA A 106 19.06 12.50 -1.56
N ALA A 107 18.45 12.48 -0.38
CA ALA A 107 17.52 11.43 0.01
C ALA A 107 16.21 11.44 -0.79
N LEU A 108 15.75 12.60 -1.28
CA LEU A 108 14.54 12.72 -2.11
C LEU A 108 14.73 12.26 -3.55
N VAL A 109 15.90 12.55 -4.14
CA VAL A 109 16.11 12.45 -5.60
C VAL A 109 16.96 11.25 -5.99
N LEU A 110 17.91 10.84 -5.15
CA LEU A 110 18.75 9.67 -5.41
C LEU A 110 18.11 8.42 -4.79
N THR A 111 18.18 7.30 -5.52
CA THR A 111 17.59 6.02 -5.14
C THR A 111 18.67 4.99 -4.77
N GLY A 112 18.32 4.03 -3.90
CA GLY A 112 19.22 2.95 -3.51
C GLY A 112 20.43 3.44 -2.71
N PRO A 113 21.54 2.67 -2.62
CA PRO A 113 22.65 3.00 -1.71
C PRO A 113 23.38 4.31 -2.05
N VAL A 114 23.19 4.84 -3.27
CA VAL A 114 23.84 6.04 -3.78
C VAL A 114 23.48 7.30 -3.00
N HIS A 115 22.25 7.39 -2.45
CA HIS A 115 21.89 8.54 -1.62
C HIS A 115 22.72 8.62 -0.33
N TRP A 116 23.05 7.47 0.28
CA TRP A 116 23.83 7.39 1.51
C TRP A 116 25.31 7.69 1.26
N THR A 117 25.83 7.33 0.07
CA THR A 117 27.19 7.74 -0.30
C THR A 117 27.30 9.26 -0.40
N TRP A 118 26.28 9.93 -0.95
CA TRP A 118 26.24 11.40 -1.02
C TRP A 118 26.01 12.04 0.36
N VAL A 119 25.11 11.51 1.18
CA VAL A 119 24.90 11.99 2.55
C VAL A 119 26.19 11.88 3.36
N GLY A 120 26.89 10.74 3.27
CA GLY A 120 28.18 10.55 3.92
C GLY A 120 29.23 11.55 3.42
N LEU A 121 29.33 11.77 2.11
CA LEU A 121 30.25 12.75 1.53
C LEU A 121 29.93 14.18 1.98
N LEU A 122 28.65 14.58 2.00
CA LEU A 122 28.22 15.92 2.44
C LEU A 122 28.47 16.14 3.94
N VAL A 123 28.28 15.12 4.76
CA VAL A 123 28.60 15.14 6.19
C VAL A 123 30.11 15.30 6.41
N LEU A 124 30.92 14.54 5.66
CA LEU A 124 32.38 14.67 5.69
C LEU A 124 32.84 16.03 5.20
N LEU A 125 32.21 16.58 4.15
CA LEU A 125 32.49 17.92 3.67
C LEU A 125 32.16 18.98 4.72
N THR A 126 31.02 18.86 5.41
CA THR A 126 30.63 19.77 6.49
C THR A 126 31.66 19.80 7.61
N GLY A 127 32.00 18.62 8.15
CA GLY A 127 32.98 18.52 9.23
C GLY A 127 34.40 18.89 8.78
N GLY A 128 34.83 18.37 7.62
CA GLY A 128 36.16 18.58 7.06
C GLY A 128 36.43 20.05 6.71
N SER A 129 35.45 20.76 6.13
CA SER A 129 35.60 22.18 5.82
C SER A 129 35.72 23.02 7.10
N LEU A 130 34.90 22.74 8.12
CA LEU A 130 34.98 23.45 9.41
C LEU A 130 36.30 23.14 10.13
N MET A 131 36.75 21.89 10.13
CA MET A 131 38.04 21.51 10.72
C MET A 131 39.22 22.19 10.02
N PHE A 132 39.16 22.32 8.70
CA PHE A 132 40.20 22.99 7.92
C PHE A 132 40.32 24.48 8.29
N TYR A 133 39.21 25.18 8.46
CA TYR A 133 39.22 26.62 8.71
C TYR A 133 39.29 27.03 10.19
N LEU A 134 38.68 26.25 11.10
CA LEU A 134 38.55 26.59 12.52
C LEU A 134 39.43 25.73 13.44
N GLY A 135 40.20 24.82 12.86
CA GLY A 135 40.97 23.81 13.57
C GLY A 135 40.13 22.59 13.98
N PRO A 136 40.79 21.49 14.39
CA PRO A 136 40.15 20.19 14.55
C PRO A 136 39.07 20.17 15.64
N VAL A 137 39.34 20.77 16.80
CA VAL A 137 38.43 20.71 17.96
C VAL A 137 37.18 21.58 17.73
N ARG A 138 37.37 22.85 17.37
CA ARG A 138 36.26 23.80 17.17
C ARG A 138 35.46 23.47 15.91
N GLY A 139 36.13 23.08 14.84
CA GLY A 139 35.49 22.68 13.60
C GLY A 139 34.63 21.43 13.76
N LEU A 140 35.11 20.41 14.48
CA LEU A 140 34.33 19.21 14.78
C LEU A 140 33.13 19.55 15.66
N ALA A 141 33.31 20.36 16.70
CA ALA A 141 32.22 20.77 17.59
C ALA A 141 31.08 21.48 16.85
N LEU A 142 31.41 22.43 15.95
CA LEU A 142 30.41 23.15 15.16
C LEU A 142 29.84 22.30 14.01
N GLY A 143 30.61 21.36 13.47
CA GLY A 143 30.18 20.50 12.37
C GLY A 143 29.25 19.36 12.80
N LEU A 144 29.28 18.98 14.07
CA LEU A 144 28.51 17.84 14.58
C LEU A 144 27.00 18.04 14.46
N LEU A 145 26.52 19.23 14.81
CA LEU A 145 25.09 19.56 14.75
C LEU A 145 24.54 19.57 13.32
N PRO A 146 25.08 20.33 12.34
CA PRO A 146 24.58 20.31 10.97
C PRO A 146 24.76 18.94 10.31
N ALA A 147 25.82 18.19 10.63
CA ALA A 147 25.98 16.81 10.17
C ALA A 147 24.84 15.92 10.69
N ALA A 148 24.55 15.97 12.00
CA ALA A 148 23.47 15.21 12.61
C ALA A 148 22.11 15.59 12.00
N VAL A 149 21.84 16.88 11.80
CA VAL A 149 20.60 17.35 11.14
C VAL A 149 20.51 16.81 9.72
N GLY A 150 21.59 16.87 8.93
CA GLY A 150 21.62 16.31 7.57
C GLY A 150 21.33 14.81 7.54
N ILE A 151 21.92 14.04 8.46
CA ILE A 151 21.68 12.60 8.61
C ILE A 151 20.23 12.33 9.01
N VAL A 152 19.70 13.06 10.00
CA VAL A 152 18.31 12.89 10.47
C VAL A 152 17.32 13.21 9.37
N LEU A 153 17.52 14.30 8.61
CA LEU A 153 16.65 14.64 7.49
C LEU A 153 16.70 13.59 6.38
N ALA A 154 17.89 13.09 6.04
CA ALA A 154 18.03 12.03 5.05
C ALA A 154 17.38 10.71 5.51
N ALA A 155 17.61 10.32 6.77
CA ALA A 155 17.01 9.14 7.38
C ALA A 155 15.48 9.25 7.43
N PHE A 156 14.95 10.41 7.81
CA PHE A 156 13.51 10.66 7.84
C PHE A 156 12.88 10.49 6.46
N VAL A 157 13.51 11.01 5.40
CA VAL A 157 13.04 10.82 4.03
C VAL A 157 13.10 9.34 3.61
N ALA A 158 14.21 8.66 3.90
CA ALA A 158 14.37 7.24 3.55
C ALA A 158 13.33 6.36 4.26
N VAL A 159 13.12 6.56 5.56
CA VAL A 159 12.12 5.82 6.35
C VAL A 159 10.70 6.12 5.86
N ASN A 160 10.38 7.36 5.54
CA ASN A 160 9.06 7.69 5.00
C ASN A 160 8.80 7.03 3.63
N ALA A 161 9.82 6.96 2.78
CA ALA A 161 9.74 6.23 1.52
C ALA A 161 9.45 4.74 1.74
N GLU A 162 10.15 4.10 2.68
CA GLU A 162 9.90 2.72 3.05
C GLU A 162 8.47 2.52 3.58
N ILE A 163 7.99 3.42 4.45
CA ILE A 163 6.62 3.40 4.99
C ILE A 163 5.58 3.51 3.86
N GLU A 164 5.78 4.41 2.89
CA GLU A 164 4.86 4.56 1.75
C GLU A 164 4.82 3.28 0.91
N THR A 165 5.98 2.67 0.64
CA THR A 165 6.02 1.40 -0.11
C THR A 165 5.36 0.25 0.66
N ALA A 166 5.58 0.16 1.97
CA ALA A 166 4.96 -0.86 2.81
C ALA A 166 3.43 -0.68 2.91
N ARG A 167 2.95 0.56 2.98
CA ARG A 167 1.51 0.89 2.95
C ARG A 167 0.88 0.48 1.62
N ALA A 168 1.51 0.81 0.49
CA ALA A 168 1.02 0.42 -0.83
C ALA A 168 0.92 -1.10 -0.98
N GLN A 169 1.92 -1.84 -0.47
CA GLN A 169 1.88 -3.31 -0.45
C GLN A 169 0.76 -3.85 0.46
N SER A 170 0.58 -3.27 1.64
CA SER A 170 -0.48 -3.67 2.57
C SER A 170 -1.87 -3.47 1.97
N GLU A 171 -2.11 -2.32 1.32
CA GLU A 171 -3.37 -2.03 0.62
C GLU A 171 -3.62 -3.01 -0.53
N ALA A 172 -2.60 -3.34 -1.31
CA ALA A 172 -2.71 -4.33 -2.39
C ALA A 172 -3.09 -5.72 -1.86
N LEU A 173 -2.44 -6.18 -0.78
CA LEU A 173 -2.74 -7.46 -0.14
C LEU A 173 -4.16 -7.51 0.43
N LEU A 174 -4.61 -6.43 1.08
CA LEU A 174 -5.98 -6.32 1.58
C LEU A 174 -7.01 -6.42 0.44
N GLY A 175 -6.73 -5.78 -0.69
CA GLY A 175 -7.55 -5.90 -1.90
C GLY A 175 -7.64 -7.35 -2.41
N GLU A 176 -6.52 -8.07 -2.43
CA GLU A 176 -6.48 -9.48 -2.84
C GLU A 176 -7.28 -10.39 -1.89
N VAL A 177 -7.11 -10.21 -0.57
CA VAL A 177 -7.86 -10.98 0.45
C VAL A 177 -9.36 -10.74 0.31
N GLN A 178 -9.80 -9.48 0.15
CA GLN A 178 -11.20 -9.15 -0.06
C GLN A 178 -11.76 -9.78 -1.35
N ALA A 179 -10.98 -9.79 -2.43
CA ALA A 179 -11.38 -10.43 -3.68
C ALA A 179 -11.58 -11.95 -3.52
N ARG A 180 -10.64 -12.64 -2.86
CA ARG A 180 -10.77 -14.08 -2.56
C ARG A 180 -11.96 -14.38 -1.66
N GLN A 181 -12.21 -13.54 -0.65
CA GLN A 181 -13.37 -13.70 0.23
C GLN A 181 -14.69 -13.63 -0.54
N ARG A 182 -14.84 -12.68 -1.45
CA ARG A 182 -16.03 -12.58 -2.32
C ARG A 182 -16.19 -13.81 -3.20
N GLN A 183 -15.08 -14.34 -3.73
CA GLN A 183 -15.09 -15.55 -4.55
C GLN A 183 -15.54 -16.77 -3.74
N LEU A 184 -15.03 -16.95 -2.52
CA LEU A 184 -15.45 -18.04 -1.63
C LEU A 184 -16.92 -17.93 -1.25
N GLN A 185 -17.42 -16.72 -0.98
CA GLN A 185 -18.84 -16.50 -0.69
C GLN A 185 -19.73 -16.85 -1.89
N ALA A 186 -19.33 -16.45 -3.10
CA ALA A 186 -20.06 -16.82 -4.32
C ALA A 186 -20.06 -18.34 -4.54
N TYR A 187 -18.91 -19.00 -4.35
CA TYR A 187 -18.82 -20.45 -4.47
C TYR A 187 -19.65 -21.19 -3.40
N ALA A 188 -19.63 -20.72 -2.16
CA ALA A 188 -20.46 -21.27 -1.08
C ALA A 188 -21.95 -21.19 -1.42
N GLY A 189 -22.42 -20.05 -1.95
CA GLY A 189 -23.80 -19.90 -2.41
C GLY A 189 -24.17 -20.88 -3.54
N GLN A 190 -23.26 -21.11 -4.50
CA GLN A 190 -23.48 -22.09 -5.57
C GLN A 190 -23.56 -23.53 -5.03
N VAL A 191 -22.72 -23.88 -4.06
CA VAL A 191 -22.75 -25.19 -3.42
C VAL A 191 -24.04 -25.38 -2.62
N GLU A 192 -24.51 -24.35 -1.92
CA GLU A 192 -25.80 -24.38 -1.20
C GLU A 192 -26.98 -24.59 -2.16
N GLU A 193 -27.01 -23.88 -3.29
CA GLU A 193 -28.04 -24.05 -4.32
C GLU A 193 -28.03 -25.46 -4.91
N LEU A 194 -26.84 -26.00 -5.22
CA LEU A 194 -26.70 -27.36 -5.74
C LEU A 194 -27.15 -28.40 -4.72
N ALA A 195 -26.75 -28.26 -3.46
CA ALA A 195 -27.16 -29.16 -2.39
C ALA A 195 -28.70 -29.13 -2.18
N ALA A 196 -29.31 -27.94 -2.24
CA ALA A 196 -30.77 -27.80 -2.16
C ALA A 196 -31.50 -28.49 -3.34
N LEU A 197 -30.94 -28.40 -4.56
CA LEU A 197 -31.48 -29.09 -5.74
C LEU A 197 -31.33 -30.62 -5.63
N GLU A 198 -30.18 -31.11 -5.17
CA GLU A 198 -29.93 -32.53 -4.93
C GLU A 198 -30.90 -33.11 -3.89
N GLU A 199 -31.10 -32.39 -2.78
CA GLU A 199 -32.05 -32.76 -1.72
C GLU A 199 -33.47 -32.83 -2.25
N ARG A 200 -33.91 -31.83 -3.02
CA ARG A 200 -35.24 -31.83 -3.66
C ARG A 200 -35.42 -33.02 -4.61
N ASN A 201 -34.39 -33.37 -5.38
CA ASN A 201 -34.41 -34.53 -6.27
C ASN A 201 -34.42 -35.87 -5.51
N ARG A 202 -33.75 -35.94 -4.37
CA ARG A 202 -33.84 -37.10 -3.47
C ARG A 202 -35.26 -37.28 -2.95
N LEU A 203 -35.85 -36.22 -2.39
CA LEU A 203 -37.23 -36.23 -1.88
C LEU A 203 -38.24 -36.60 -2.98
N ALA A 204 -38.08 -36.08 -4.20
CA ALA A 204 -38.97 -36.44 -5.31
C ALA A 204 -38.92 -37.94 -5.65
N ARG A 205 -37.74 -38.56 -5.59
CA ARG A 205 -37.57 -40.01 -5.80
C ARG A 205 -38.15 -40.83 -4.67
N GLU A 206 -37.84 -40.48 -3.42
CA GLU A 206 -38.39 -41.16 -2.23
C GLU A 206 -39.92 -41.12 -2.21
N LEU A 207 -40.52 -39.96 -2.55
CA LEU A 207 -41.96 -39.82 -2.72
C LEU A 207 -42.47 -40.70 -3.86
N HIS A 208 -41.83 -40.69 -5.03
CA HIS A 208 -42.25 -41.51 -6.17
C HIS A 208 -42.22 -43.02 -5.88
N ASP A 209 -41.19 -43.49 -5.16
CA ASP A 209 -41.06 -44.89 -4.78
C ASP A 209 -42.15 -45.30 -3.78
N SER A 210 -42.40 -44.48 -2.75
CA SER A 210 -43.49 -44.70 -1.78
C SER A 210 -44.87 -44.74 -2.46
N VAL A 211 -45.12 -43.81 -3.38
CA VAL A 211 -46.35 -43.75 -4.19
C VAL A 211 -46.52 -45.00 -5.04
N SER A 212 -45.45 -45.43 -5.73
CA SER A 212 -45.47 -46.61 -6.59
C SER A 212 -45.73 -47.88 -5.77
N GLN A 213 -45.12 -48.02 -4.59
CA GLN A 213 -45.35 -49.13 -3.67
C GLN A 213 -46.81 -49.16 -3.17
N THR A 214 -47.36 -47.99 -2.87
CA THR A 214 -48.74 -47.85 -2.41
C THR A 214 -49.75 -48.19 -3.51
N MET A 215 -49.53 -47.68 -4.73
CA MET A 215 -50.31 -48.03 -5.92
C MET A 215 -50.26 -49.54 -6.22
N PHE A 216 -49.09 -50.17 -6.12
CA PHE A 216 -48.95 -51.62 -6.31
C PHE A 216 -49.75 -52.42 -5.28
N SER A 217 -49.73 -51.97 -4.02
CA SER A 217 -50.51 -52.58 -2.94
C SER A 217 -52.01 -52.45 -3.19
N ILE A 218 -52.49 -51.28 -3.65
CA ILE A 218 -53.89 -51.07 -4.04
C ILE A 218 -54.28 -52.02 -5.17
N ILE A 219 -53.49 -52.11 -6.24
CA ILE A 219 -53.76 -52.99 -7.40
C ILE A 219 -53.88 -54.46 -6.96
N LEU A 220 -52.96 -54.96 -6.13
CA LEU A 220 -52.99 -56.32 -5.59
C LEU A 220 -54.25 -56.58 -4.75
N ASN A 221 -54.60 -55.63 -3.88
CA ASN A 221 -55.74 -55.76 -2.97
C ASN A 221 -57.07 -55.71 -3.76
N THR A 222 -57.15 -54.90 -4.82
CA THR A 222 -58.30 -54.86 -5.74
C THR A 222 -58.47 -56.20 -6.46
N ARG A 223 -57.39 -56.79 -6.98
CA ARG A 223 -57.45 -58.14 -7.57
C ARG A 223 -57.90 -59.20 -6.58
N SER A 224 -57.39 -59.16 -5.34
CA SER A 224 -57.81 -60.07 -4.28
C SER A 224 -59.32 -59.96 -4.01
N THR A 225 -59.83 -58.72 -3.94
CA THR A 225 -61.25 -58.43 -3.74
C THR A 225 -62.11 -58.93 -4.90
N GLN A 226 -61.65 -58.81 -6.14
CA GLN A 226 -62.32 -59.36 -7.32
C GLN A 226 -62.45 -60.90 -7.26
N ILE A 227 -61.38 -61.61 -6.88
CA ILE A 227 -61.42 -63.07 -6.70
C ILE A 227 -62.37 -63.45 -5.57
N LEU A 228 -62.42 -62.66 -4.49
CA LEU A 228 -63.27 -62.91 -3.35
C LEU A 228 -64.76 -62.69 -3.66
N LEU A 229 -65.08 -61.78 -4.59
CA LEU A 229 -66.43 -61.55 -5.08
C LEU A 229 -67.04 -62.79 -5.75
N GLU A 230 -66.24 -63.56 -6.49
CA GLU A 230 -66.68 -64.81 -7.12
C GLU A 230 -66.86 -65.97 -6.12
N ARG A 231 -66.05 -65.99 -5.05
CA ARG A 231 -66.01 -67.11 -4.07
C ARG A 231 -66.85 -66.91 -2.82
N ASN A 232 -66.91 -65.69 -2.28
CA ASN A 232 -67.62 -65.39 -1.01
C ASN A 232 -68.10 -63.91 -0.95
N PRO A 233 -69.24 -63.59 -1.58
CA PRO A 233 -69.72 -62.21 -1.76
C PRO A 233 -69.95 -61.45 -0.45
N ALA A 234 -70.31 -62.15 0.64
CA ALA A 234 -70.62 -61.54 1.93
C ALA A 234 -69.42 -60.82 2.58
N ARG A 235 -68.18 -61.17 2.19
CA ARG A 235 -66.94 -60.58 2.73
C ARG A 235 -66.34 -59.45 1.90
N VAL A 236 -66.92 -59.14 0.73
CA VAL A 236 -66.41 -58.12 -0.19
C VAL A 236 -66.55 -56.72 0.37
N LYS A 237 -67.69 -56.42 1.00
CA LYS A 237 -68.00 -55.09 1.54
C LYS A 237 -66.94 -54.60 2.56
N PRO A 238 -66.58 -55.37 3.61
CA PRO A 238 -65.54 -54.93 4.55
C PRO A 238 -64.15 -54.81 3.90
N GLN A 239 -63.82 -55.62 2.88
CA GLN A 239 -62.55 -55.48 2.15
C GLN A 239 -62.50 -54.23 1.27
N LEU A 240 -63.61 -53.85 0.63
CA LEU A 240 -63.71 -52.57 -0.09
C LEU A 240 -63.59 -51.36 0.83
N GLU A 241 -64.20 -51.39 2.02
CA GLU A 241 -64.06 -50.33 3.04
C GLU A 241 -62.60 -50.19 3.50
N GLN A 242 -61.90 -51.31 3.70
CA GLN A 242 -60.49 -51.31 4.07
C GLN A 242 -59.58 -50.78 2.93
N LEU A 243 -59.90 -51.11 1.68
CA LEU A 243 -59.20 -50.63 0.49
C LEU A 243 -59.42 -49.12 0.28
N GLN A 244 -60.64 -48.63 0.54
CA GLN A 244 -60.97 -47.22 0.51
C GLN A 244 -60.21 -46.44 1.60
N ALA A 245 -60.12 -46.97 2.83
CA ALA A 245 -59.35 -46.36 3.92
C ALA A 245 -57.84 -46.28 3.58
N LEU A 246 -57.25 -47.37 3.07
CA LEU A 246 -55.85 -47.40 2.62
C LEU A 246 -55.58 -46.37 1.51
N THR A 247 -56.50 -46.24 0.56
CA THR A 247 -56.36 -45.29 -0.55
C THR A 247 -56.50 -43.83 -0.08
N GLN A 248 -57.36 -43.56 0.90
CA GLN A 248 -57.48 -42.23 1.51
C GLN A 248 -56.24 -41.85 2.32
N GLN A 249 -55.66 -42.81 3.05
CA GLN A 249 -54.44 -42.60 3.83
C GLN A 249 -53.24 -42.32 2.91
N ALA A 250 -53.10 -43.09 1.83
CA ALA A 250 -52.13 -42.85 0.76
C ALA A 250 -52.27 -41.45 0.14
N LEU A 251 -53.50 -41.03 -0.17
CA LEU A 251 -53.77 -39.72 -0.76
C LEU A 251 -53.45 -38.57 0.22
N ALA A 252 -53.59 -38.80 1.52
CA ALA A 252 -53.24 -37.85 2.57
C ALA A 252 -51.72 -37.70 2.73
N GLU A 253 -50.95 -38.78 2.62
CA GLU A 253 -49.47 -38.76 2.64
C GLU A 253 -48.87 -38.11 1.38
N MET A 254 -49.59 -38.12 0.25
CA MET A 254 -49.17 -37.46 -1.01
C MET A 254 -49.55 -35.98 -1.09
N ARG A 255 -50.39 -35.49 -0.19
CA ARG A 255 -50.74 -34.07 -0.12
C ARG A 255 -49.61 -33.34 0.62
N PRO A 256 -48.93 -32.36 -0.02
CA PRO A 256 -47.85 -31.61 0.61
C PRO A 256 -48.33 -30.78 1.80
#